data_AF-A0A8T1H0C4-F1
#
_entry.id   AF-A0A8T1H0C4-F1
#
_cell.length_a   1.000
_cell.length_b   1.000
_cell.length_c   1.000
_cell.angle_alpha   90.00
_cell.angle_beta   90.00
_cell.angle_gamma   90.00
#
_symmetry.space_group_name_H-M   'P 1'
#
loop_
_entity.id
_entity.type
_entity.pdbx_description
1 polymer ?
#
loop_
_entity_poly.entity_id
_entity_poly.type
_entity_poly.pdbx_seq_one_letter_code
_entity_poly.pdbx_strand_id
1 'polypeptide(L)'
;MYRLNPFTYVVEGFLGTSLANAPVAYAAEEFVEFSAPTGSNCGEYMAPFLETVGGYVKNNSSIVCEYCAMADTNAFLSGIHISFDNRWRDFGIMWAYCIFNVAVAVGLYWLVRVPKNSFKKSAN
;
A
#
# COMPACT_ATOMS: atom_id res chain seq x y z
N MET A 1 0.59 4.02 -16.75
CA MET A 1 -0.88 3.85 -16.70
C MET A 1 -1.44 3.75 -15.26
N TYR A 2 -0.67 3.36 -14.24
CA TYR A 2 -1.13 3.28 -12.84
C TYR A 2 -1.68 4.58 -12.21
N ARG A 3 -1.19 5.75 -12.63
CA ARG A 3 -1.52 7.05 -12.02
C ARG A 3 -2.87 7.66 -12.43
N LEU A 4 -3.51 7.14 -13.48
CA LEU A 4 -4.81 7.62 -13.97
C LEU A 4 -5.99 6.77 -13.46
N ASN A 5 -5.71 5.59 -12.90
CA ASN A 5 -6.74 4.75 -12.31
C ASN A 5 -6.94 5.18 -10.84
N PRO A 6 -8.10 5.78 -10.47
CA PRO A 6 -8.37 6.18 -9.09
C PRO A 6 -8.34 5.00 -8.12
N PHE A 7 -8.60 3.77 -8.61
CA PHE A 7 -8.57 2.56 -7.80
C PHE A 7 -7.16 2.27 -7.23
N THR A 8 -6.10 2.67 -7.94
CA THR A 8 -4.72 2.51 -7.45
C THR A 8 -4.51 3.29 -6.14
N TYR A 9 -4.98 4.53 -6.07
CA TYR A 9 -4.82 5.39 -4.89
C TYR A 9 -5.72 4.95 -3.72
N VAL A 10 -6.90 4.40 -4.02
CA VAL A 10 -7.77 3.81 -3.00
C VAL A 10 -7.11 2.58 -2.38
N VAL A 11 -6.55 1.68 -3.20
CA VAL A 11 -5.88 0.47 -2.72
C VAL A 11 -4.58 0.82 -1.98
N GLU A 12 -3.77 1.76 -2.50
CA GLU A 12 -2.54 2.25 -1.84
C GLU A 12 -2.85 2.89 -0.48
N GLY A 13 -3.84 3.78 -0.42
CA GLY A 13 -4.27 4.43 0.83
C GLY A 13 -4.91 3.46 1.83
N PHE A 14 -5.77 2.54 1.37
CA PHE A 14 -6.45 1.58 2.23
C PHE A 14 -5.49 0.53 2.80
N LEU A 15 -4.70 -0.14 1.94
CA LEU A 15 -3.74 -1.14 2.41
C LEU A 15 -2.60 -0.50 3.20
N GLY A 16 -2.13 0.67 2.76
CA GLY A 16 -1.12 1.44 3.48
C GLY A 16 -1.57 1.84 4.88
N THR A 17 -2.85 2.18 5.09
CA THR A 17 -3.33 2.58 6.43
C THR A 17 -3.79 1.42 7.30
N SER A 18 -4.32 0.35 6.71
CA SER A 18 -4.85 -0.80 7.45
C SER A 18 -3.79 -1.83 7.85
N LEU A 19 -2.75 -2.02 7.04
CA LEU A 19 -1.71 -3.03 7.28
C LEU A 19 -0.39 -2.45 7.78
N ALA A 20 -0.14 -1.13 7.68
CA ALA A 20 1.16 -0.58 8.06
C ALA A 20 1.43 -0.64 9.57
N ASN A 21 2.70 -0.85 9.92
CA ASN A 21 3.23 -0.87 11.29
C ASN A 21 2.63 -1.97 12.20
N ALA A 22 2.01 -3.00 11.63
CA ALA A 22 1.59 -4.17 12.38
C ALA A 22 2.78 -5.13 12.54
N PRO A 23 3.14 -5.54 13.77
CA PRO A 23 4.19 -6.54 13.97
C PRO A 23 3.74 -7.86 13.36
N VAL A 24 4.56 -8.43 12.47
CA VAL A 24 4.27 -9.72 11.83
C VAL A 24 4.75 -10.83 12.75
N ALA A 25 3.81 -11.43 13.49
CA ALA A 25 4.06 -12.65 14.23
C ALA A 25 3.86 -13.84 13.29
N TYR A 26 4.96 -14.47 12.88
CA TYR A 26 4.93 -15.71 12.09
C TYR A 26 4.44 -16.87 12.96
N ALA A 27 3.58 -17.70 12.38
CA ALA A 27 3.24 -18.98 13.00
C ALA A 27 4.44 -19.94 12.95
N ALA A 28 4.49 -20.95 13.82
CA ALA A 28 5.60 -21.89 13.88
C ALA A 28 5.82 -22.62 12.53
N GLU A 29 4.73 -22.90 11.81
CA GLU A 29 4.74 -23.53 10.48
C GLU A 29 5.17 -22.63 9.32
N GLU A 30 5.27 -21.30 9.51
CA GLU A 30 5.67 -20.36 8.46
C GLU A 30 7.17 -20.03 8.47
N PHE A 31 7.89 -20.53 9.48
CA PHE A 31 9.34 -20.39 9.53
C PHE A 31 10.00 -21.34 8.52
N VAL A 32 11.01 -20.81 7.84
CA VAL A 32 11.86 -21.65 7.00
C VAL A 32 12.89 -22.31 7.90
N GLU A 33 12.72 -23.60 8.14
CA GLU A 33 13.64 -24.41 8.94
C GLU A 33 14.77 -24.99 8.10
N PHE A 34 16.02 -24.78 8.52
CA PHE A 34 17.18 -25.41 7.91
C PHE A 34 18.35 -25.50 8.90
N SER A 35 19.35 -26.32 8.60
CA SER A 35 20.52 -26.52 9.47
C SER A 35 21.71 -25.66 9.02
N ALA A 36 22.31 -24.93 9.96
CA ALA A 36 23.58 -24.24 9.73
C ALA A 36 24.72 -25.24 9.47
N PRO A 37 25.72 -24.89 8.63
CA PRO A 37 26.91 -25.70 8.43
C PRO A 37 27.66 -26.01 9.75
N THR A 38 28.28 -27.19 9.82
CA THR A 38 29.06 -27.63 10.98
C THR A 38 30.14 -26.61 11.35
N GLY A 39 30.06 -26.07 12.57
CA GLY A 39 31.01 -25.08 13.10
C GLY A 39 30.51 -23.63 13.09
N SER A 40 29.29 -23.38 12.61
CA SER A 40 28.64 -22.05 12.67
C SER A 40 27.29 -22.14 13.38
N ASN A 41 26.88 -21.06 14.04
CA ASN A 41 25.51 -20.89 14.53
C ASN A 41 24.65 -20.18 13.47
N CYS A 42 23.32 -20.29 13.60
CA CYS A 42 22.39 -19.67 12.66
C CYS A 42 22.61 -18.18 12.48
N GLY A 43 22.95 -17.47 13.55
CA GLY A 43 23.21 -16.04 13.49
C GLY A 43 24.42 -15.65 12.66
N GLU A 44 25.54 -16.32 12.89
CA GLU A 44 26.78 -16.10 12.15
C GLU A 44 26.63 -16.47 10.68
N TYR A 45 25.94 -17.57 10.40
CA TYR A 45 25.69 -18.00 9.03
C TYR A 45 24.76 -17.04 8.28
N MET A 46 23.71 -16.55 8.93
CA MET A 46 22.70 -15.70 8.30
C MET A 46 23.01 -14.21 8.34
N ALA A 47 23.93 -13.72 9.17
CA ALA A 47 24.29 -12.30 9.26
C ALA A 47 24.48 -11.60 7.89
N PRO A 48 25.32 -12.11 6.95
CA PRO A 48 25.49 -11.45 5.65
C PRO A 48 24.25 -11.52 4.75
N PHE A 49 23.40 -12.54 4.95
CA PHE A 49 22.16 -12.68 4.21
C PHE A 49 21.09 -11.70 4.71
N LEU A 50 20.98 -11.53 6.03
CA LEU A 50 20.05 -10.59 6.67
C LEU A 50 20.41 -9.13 6.33
N GLU A 51 21.69 -8.79 6.16
CA GLU A 51 22.11 -7.45 5.73
C GLU A 51 21.66 -7.10 4.31
N THR A 52 21.54 -8.10 3.43
CA THR A 52 21.22 -7.89 2.01
C THR A 52 19.74 -8.06 1.70
N VAL A 53 19.09 -9.04 2.32
CA VAL A 53 17.69 -9.42 2.04
C VAL A 53 16.74 -8.89 3.13
N GLY A 54 17.24 -8.64 4.34
CA GLY A 54 16.40 -8.33 5.50
C GLY A 54 15.83 -9.58 6.17
N GLY A 55 14.82 -9.37 7.04
CA GLY A 55 14.21 -10.43 7.83
C GLY A 55 14.87 -10.64 9.19
N TYR A 56 14.52 -11.72 9.88
CA TYR A 56 15.10 -12.06 11.17
C TYR A 56 15.13 -13.57 11.41
N VAL A 57 15.96 -13.98 12.37
CA VAL A 57 16.07 -15.38 12.83
C VAL A 57 15.60 -15.43 14.28
N LYS A 58 14.70 -16.37 14.59
CA LYS A 58 14.12 -16.49 15.93
C LYS A 58 15.13 -17.00 16.96
N ASN A 59 16.03 -17.91 16.56
CA ASN A 59 17.06 -18.45 17.44
C ASN A 59 18.46 -18.40 16.80
N ASN A 60 19.27 -17.46 17.27
CA ASN A 60 20.58 -17.16 16.70
C ASN A 60 21.65 -18.22 17.06
N SER A 61 21.49 -18.90 18.20
CA SER A 61 22.50 -19.78 18.79
C SER A 61 22.29 -21.27 18.50
N SER A 62 21.18 -21.61 17.86
CA SER A 62 20.86 -22.98 17.48
C SER A 62 21.63 -23.41 16.22
N ILE A 63 21.72 -24.73 16.01
CA ILE A 63 22.14 -25.33 14.74
C ILE A 63 20.95 -25.37 13.76
N VAL A 64 19.73 -25.50 14.30
CA VAL A 64 18.48 -25.44 13.55
C VAL A 64 18.02 -23.99 13.49
N CYS A 65 17.98 -23.42 12.29
CA CYS A 65 17.63 -22.04 12.01
C CYS A 65 16.16 -21.94 11.67
N GLU A 66 15.43 -21.08 12.38
CA GLU A 66 14.07 -20.67 12.05
C GLU A 66 14.14 -19.26 11.44
N TYR A 67 14.13 -19.17 10.10
CA TYR A 67 14.21 -17.91 9.39
C TYR A 67 12.83 -17.35 9.01
N CYS A 68 12.72 -16.04 9.16
CA CYS A 68 11.56 -15.25 8.78
C CYS A 68 11.98 -14.15 7.78
N ALA A 69 11.32 -14.12 6.62
CA ALA A 69 11.64 -13.18 5.55
C ALA A 69 11.14 -11.75 5.77
N MET A 70 10.15 -11.51 6.63
CA MET A 70 9.59 -10.18 6.85
C MET A 70 9.55 -9.85 8.34
N ALA A 71 10.35 -8.87 8.75
CA ALA A 71 10.31 -8.34 10.12
C ALA A 71 9.05 -7.48 10.37
N ASP A 72 8.64 -6.72 9.36
CA ASP A 72 7.53 -5.78 9.45
C ASP A 72 6.61 -5.88 8.23
N THR A 73 5.32 -5.59 8.44
CA THR A 73 4.32 -5.42 7.36
C THR A 73 4.72 -4.33 6.36
N ASN A 74 5.53 -3.36 6.77
CA ASN A 74 6.06 -2.33 5.87
C ASN A 74 6.97 -2.92 4.78
N ALA A 75 7.69 -4.02 5.07
CA ALA A 75 8.49 -4.72 4.06
C ALA A 75 7.58 -5.35 2.99
N PHE A 76 6.47 -5.96 3.40
CA PHE A 76 5.45 -6.48 2.49
C PHE A 76 4.83 -5.36 1.64
N LEU A 77 4.42 -4.25 2.27
CA LEU A 77 3.84 -3.11 1.56
C LEU A 77 4.82 -2.51 0.54
N SER A 78 6.11 -2.44 0.87
CA SER A 78 7.14 -1.97 -0.05
C SER A 78 7.30 -2.87 -1.28
N GLY A 79 7.14 -4.19 -1.12
CA GLY A 79 7.20 -5.16 -2.22
C GLY A 79 6.07 -5.01 -3.24
N ILE A 80 4.91 -4.48 -2.82
CA ILE A 80 3.78 -4.15 -3.71
C ILE A 80 3.75 -2.67 -4.11
N HIS A 81 4.86 -1.95 -3.93
CA HIS A 81 5.00 -0.52 -4.22
C HIS A 81 4.04 0.41 -3.46
N ILE A 82 3.58 -0.01 -2.27
CA ILE A 82 2.74 0.81 -1.39
C ILE A 82 3.62 1.43 -0.31
N SER A 83 3.62 2.76 -0.24
CA SER A 83 4.33 3.48 0.81
C SER A 83 3.35 4.13 1.78
N PHE A 84 3.56 3.91 3.07
CA PHE A 84 2.77 4.56 4.12
C PHE A 84 2.84 6.09 4.06
N ASP A 85 3.94 6.66 3.56
CA ASP A 85 4.12 8.11 3.48
C ASP A 85 3.13 8.77 2.49
N ASN A 86 2.70 8.03 1.47
CA ASN A 86 1.80 8.53 0.43
C ASN A 86 0.34 8.65 0.85
N ARG A 87 -0.06 8.11 2.01
CA ARG A 87 -1.47 8.01 2.42
C ARG A 87 -2.25 9.32 2.35
N TRP A 88 -1.63 10.44 2.71
CA TRP A 88 -2.27 11.76 2.70
C TRP A 88 -2.43 12.33 1.30
N ARG A 89 -1.45 12.07 0.42
CA ARG A 89 -1.55 12.40 -1.01
C ARG A 89 -2.70 11.63 -1.66
N ASP A 90 -2.75 10.34 -1.41
CA ASP A 90 -3.73 9.45 -2.04
C ASP A 90 -5.16 9.75 -1.55
N PHE A 91 -5.32 10.06 -0.26
CA PHE A 91 -6.57 10.58 0.30
C PHE A 91 -7.00 11.90 -0.35
N GLY A 92 -6.07 12.83 -0.56
CA GLY A 92 -6.36 14.10 -1.24
C GLY A 92 -6.80 13.91 -2.70
N ILE A 93 -6.12 13.03 -3.45
CA ILE A 93 -6.47 12.73 -4.84
C ILE A 93 -7.88 12.11 -4.93
N MET A 94 -8.22 11.19 -4.03
CA MET A 94 -9.55 10.61 -3.97
C MET A 94 -10.64 11.68 -3.78
N TRP A 95 -10.44 12.60 -2.83
CA TRP A 95 -11.37 13.71 -2.60
C TRP A 95 -11.49 14.65 -3.81
N ALA A 96 -10.39 14.94 -4.50
CA ALA A 96 -10.42 15.74 -5.73
C ALA A 96 -11.29 15.08 -6.81
N TYR A 97 -11.20 13.76 -6.98
CA TYR A 97 -12.08 13.01 -7.90
C TYR A 97 -13.56 13.08 -7.47
N CYS A 98 -13.87 12.94 -6.19
CA CYS A 98 -15.25 13.06 -5.69
C CYS A 98 -15.82 14.45 -5.99
N ILE A 99 -15.09 15.52 -5.66
CA ILE A 99 -15.52 16.91 -5.89
C ILE A 99 -15.70 17.18 -7.38
N PHE A 100 -14.76 16.74 -8.22
CA PHE A 100 -14.84 16.90 -9.67
C PHE A 100 -16.09 16.21 -10.25
N ASN A 101 -16.37 14.97 -9.85
CA ASN A 101 -17.55 14.25 -10.33
C ASN A 101 -18.85 14.92 -9.89
N VAL A 102 -18.93 15.41 -8.65
CA VAL A 102 -20.10 16.17 -8.16
C VAL A 102 -20.28 17.46 -8.95
N ALA A 103 -19.20 18.22 -9.19
CA ALA A 103 -19.24 19.46 -9.95
C ALA A 103 -19.71 19.23 -11.40
N VAL A 104 -19.20 18.18 -12.06
CA VAL A 104 -19.62 17.79 -13.41
C VAL A 104 -21.09 17.35 -13.42
N ALA A 105 -21.53 16.55 -12.45
CA ALA A 105 -22.93 16.12 -12.36
C ALA A 105 -23.90 17.30 -12.17
N VAL A 106 -23.57 18.24 -11.27
CA VAL A 106 -24.34 19.47 -11.05
C VAL A 106 -24.30 20.37 -12.29
N GLY A 107 -23.14 20.52 -12.92
CA GLY A 107 -22.98 21.32 -14.14
C GLY A 107 -23.79 20.78 -15.30
N LEU A 108 -23.76 19.47 -15.54
CA LEU A 108 -24.57 18.81 -16.57
C LEU A 108 -26.06 18.88 -16.25
N TYR A 109 -26.46 18.68 -14.99
CA TYR A 109 -27.84 18.85 -14.57
C TYR A 109 -28.34 20.28 -14.84
N TRP A 110 -27.53 21.29 -14.51
CA TRP A 110 -27.87 22.69 -14.77
C TRP A 110 -27.97 22.95 -16.28
N LEU A 111 -27.01 22.48 -17.09
CA LEU A 111 -27.00 22.69 -18.53
C LEU A 111 -28.18 22.02 -19.24
N VAL A 112 -28.55 20.82 -18.84
CA VAL A 112 -29.64 20.04 -19.46
C VAL A 112 -31.01 20.49 -18.97
N ARG A 113 -31.15 20.84 -17.68
CA ARG A 113 -32.45 21.07 -17.05
C ARG A 113 -32.81 22.55 -16.88
N VAL A 114 -31.86 23.48 -16.93
CA VAL A 114 -32.19 24.90 -16.93
C VAL A 114 -32.56 25.30 -18.35
N PRO A 115 -33.85 25.57 -18.64
CA PRO A 115 -34.21 26.14 -19.92
C PRO A 115 -33.49 27.49 -20.04
N LYS A 116 -32.60 27.60 -21.04
CA LYS A 116 -32.22 28.91 -21.57
C LYS A 116 -33.50 29.51 -22.11
N ASN A 117 -34.19 30.30 -21.29
CA ASN A 117 -35.29 31.13 -21.76
C ASN A 117 -34.74 31.87 -22.97
N SER A 118 -35.27 31.56 -24.15
CA SER A 118 -34.91 32.29 -25.34
C SER A 118 -35.14 33.75 -24.99
N PHE A 119 -34.09 34.55 -25.10
CA PHE A 119 -34.23 35.99 -25.04
C PHE A 119 -35.29 36.31 -26.10
N LYS A 120 -36.50 36.64 -25.65
CA LYS A 120 -37.51 37.27 -26.48
C LYS A 120 -36.84 38.54 -27.00
N LYS A 121 -36.22 38.48 -28.19
CA LYS A 121 -35.88 39.68 -28.92
C LYS A 121 -37.22 40.37 -29.16
N SER A 122 -37.32 41.55 -28.56
CA SER A 122 -38.49 42.41 -28.51
C SER A 122 -39.26 42.40 -29.83
N ALA A 123 -40.57 42.21 -29.73
CA ALA A 123 -41.47 42.65 -30.77
C ALA A 123 -41.38 44.17 -30.90
N ASN A 124 -41.47 44.62 -32.16
CA ASN A 124 -41.61 45.99 -32.67
C ASN A 124 -40.44 46.96 -32.48
#